data_AF-A0A8T2WL99-F1
#
_entry.id   AF-A0A8T2WL99-F1
#
_cell.length_a   1.000
_cell.length_b   1.000
_cell.length_c   1.000
_cell.angle_alpha   90.00
_cell.angle_beta   90.00
_cell.angle_gamma   90.00
#
_symmetry.space_group_name_H-M   'P 1'
#
loop_
_entity.id
_entity.type
_entity.pdbx_description
1 polymer ?
#
loop_
_entity_poly.entity_id
_entity_poly.type
_entity_poly.pdbx_seq_one_letter_code
_entity_poly.pdbx_strand_id
1 'polypeptide(L)'
;MDAAAVPMTIKMKACCGYGGMKAMEIRWATRKEYSNKVSTTLKPRIPIFISTNPSHINPQELRDLYGSCNHSCHRFPKMDKMGKLVEPVDIKRLSVALSHSALLVSVFCNKEDVLASDDDCGNEREPSKGETPPVLGLGDLLHRVVPLPVVSPSTGKLVGFGRAVSDHGLTASIFDVMVIPSLRGMGIGTMIVKRIIRILTGRDIYDIAALCSANERQFFKACGFGDDIMGSTTMMYTRTLSTHIEGDQMVKYAGRKLLLVPPLRQSS
;
A
#
# COMPACT_ATOMS: atom_id res chain seq x y z
N MET A 1 -14.69 44.12 32.76
CA MET A 1 -15.11 42.71 32.70
C MET A 1 -14.23 42.04 31.65
N ASP A 2 -13.02 41.64 32.04
CA ASP A 2 -12.11 40.91 31.17
C ASP A 2 -12.29 39.41 31.41
N ALA A 3 -12.81 38.70 30.41
CA ALA A 3 -12.84 37.25 30.41
C ALA A 3 -11.46 36.75 29.99
N ALA A 4 -10.60 36.46 30.97
CA ALA A 4 -9.32 35.83 30.73
C ALA A 4 -9.54 34.44 30.11
N ALA A 5 -9.06 34.26 28.88
CA ALA A 5 -9.04 32.97 28.20
C ALA A 5 -8.10 32.02 28.98
N VAL A 6 -8.67 31.00 29.61
CA VAL A 6 -7.92 29.95 30.29
C VAL A 6 -7.18 29.12 29.23
N PRO A 7 -5.84 29.00 29.27
CA PRO A 7 -5.12 28.17 28.32
C PRO A 7 -5.49 26.69 28.54
N MET A 8 -6.23 26.12 27.60
CA MET A 8 -6.49 24.68 27.56
C MET A 8 -5.16 23.96 27.34
N THR A 9 -4.61 23.40 28.41
CA THR A 9 -3.43 22.54 28.32
C THR A 9 -3.89 21.20 27.75
N ILE A 10 -3.74 21.01 26.44
CA ILE A 10 -4.01 19.73 25.78
C ILE A 10 -2.94 18.74 26.24
N LYS A 11 -3.24 17.97 27.29
CA LYS A 11 -2.43 16.81 27.65
C LYS A 11 -2.64 15.74 26.58
N MET A 12 -1.64 15.52 25.74
CA MET A 12 -1.59 14.33 24.88
C MET A 12 -1.62 13.09 25.77
N LYS A 13 -2.79 12.49 25.90
CA LYS A 13 -2.94 11.19 26.54
C LYS A 13 -2.46 10.16 25.53
N ALA A 14 -1.39 9.44 25.84
CA ALA A 14 -1.04 8.25 25.09
C ALA A 14 -2.27 7.33 25.11
N CYS A 15 -2.87 7.07 23.95
CA CYS A 15 -4.02 6.18 23.83
C CYS A 15 -3.56 4.74 24.13
N CYS A 16 -3.53 4.40 25.40
CA CYS A 16 -3.38 3.04 25.88
C CYS A 16 -4.65 2.24 25.52
N GLY A 17 -4.48 1.30 24.59
CA GLY A 17 -5.23 0.05 24.50
C GLY A 17 -6.76 0.14 24.45
N TYR A 18 -7.32 0.39 23.27
CA TYR A 18 -8.65 -0.13 22.96
C TYR A 18 -8.57 -1.66 22.80
N GLY A 19 -9.46 -2.36 23.49
CA GLY A 19 -9.37 -3.80 23.78
C GLY A 19 -9.25 -4.72 22.56
N GLY A 20 -8.46 -5.79 22.76
CA GLY A 20 -8.55 -7.05 22.01
C GLY A 20 -8.01 -7.09 20.58
N MET A 21 -7.52 -5.99 20.00
CA MET A 21 -6.93 -6.06 18.66
C MET A 21 -5.53 -6.66 18.73
N LYS A 22 -5.38 -7.87 18.17
CA LYS A 22 -4.07 -8.51 18.04
C LYS A 22 -3.16 -7.57 17.23
N ALA A 23 -2.06 -7.11 17.81
CA ALA A 23 -1.07 -6.30 17.09
C ALA A 23 -0.44 -7.07 15.91
N MET A 24 -0.48 -8.40 15.98
CA MET A 24 0.16 -9.31 15.02
C MET A 24 -0.76 -10.49 14.71
N GLU A 25 -0.75 -10.94 13.46
CA GLU A 25 -1.52 -12.11 13.05
C GLU A 25 -0.89 -12.80 11.83
N ILE A 26 -1.02 -14.13 11.78
CA ILE A 26 -0.72 -14.91 10.57
C ILE A 26 -2.03 -15.06 9.78
N ARG A 27 -1.95 -14.83 8.47
CA ARG A 27 -3.07 -15.02 7.55
C ARG A 27 -2.57 -15.70 6.27
N TRP A 28 -3.51 -16.19 5.48
CA TRP A 28 -3.21 -16.81 4.19
C TRP A 28 -3.61 -15.87 3.07
N ALA A 29 -2.66 -15.54 2.20
CA ALA A 29 -2.91 -14.82 0.96
C ALA A 29 -3.26 -15.83 -0.14
N THR A 30 -4.25 -15.52 -0.97
CA THR A 30 -4.73 -16.43 -2.03
C THR A 30 -5.02 -15.64 -3.29
N ARG A 31 -4.54 -16.10 -4.45
CA ARG A 31 -4.82 -15.46 -5.74
C ARG A 31 -6.31 -15.61 -6.08
N LYS A 32 -6.97 -14.50 -6.46
CA LYS A 32 -8.33 -14.53 -7.01
C LYS A 32 -8.26 -14.72 -8.52
N GLU A 33 -8.96 -15.72 -9.05
CA GLU A 33 -9.19 -15.86 -10.49
C GLU A 33 -10.42 -15.03 -10.90
N TYR A 34 -10.32 -14.35 -12.04
CA TYR A 34 -11.43 -13.71 -12.74
C TYR A 34 -11.87 -14.55 -13.96
N SER A 35 -11.80 -15.88 -13.85
CA SER A 35 -12.21 -16.81 -14.91
C SER A 35 -13.47 -17.57 -14.50
N ASN A 36 -14.44 -17.67 -15.43
CA ASN A 36 -15.65 -18.48 -15.26
C ASN A 36 -15.42 -19.99 -15.50
N LYS A 37 -14.17 -20.44 -15.69
CA LYS A 37 -13.83 -21.86 -15.87
C LYS A 37 -13.46 -22.49 -14.53
N VAL A 38 -14.02 -23.66 -14.24
CA VAL A 38 -13.70 -24.47 -13.06
C VAL A 38 -12.23 -24.93 -13.17
N SER A 39 -11.33 -24.24 -12.46
CA SER A 39 -9.92 -24.61 -12.36
C SER A 39 -9.76 -25.77 -11.36
N THR A 40 -9.19 -26.89 -11.81
CA THR A 40 -8.92 -28.09 -11.00
C THR A 40 -7.57 -28.04 -10.26
N THR A 41 -6.78 -26.97 -10.44
CA THR A 41 -5.49 -26.79 -9.78
C THR A 41 -5.64 -26.16 -8.39
N LEU A 42 -4.93 -26.73 -7.41
CA LEU A 42 -4.91 -26.22 -6.03
C LEU A 42 -4.32 -24.81 -6.02
N LYS A 43 -5.10 -23.84 -5.53
CA LYS A 43 -4.69 -22.43 -5.45
C LYS A 43 -3.44 -22.27 -4.59
N PRO A 44 -2.40 -21.54 -5.04
CA PRO A 44 -1.27 -21.22 -4.18
C PRO A 44 -1.77 -20.35 -3.01
N ARG A 45 -1.63 -20.88 -1.79
CA ARG A 45 -1.94 -20.19 -0.53
C ARG A 45 -0.62 -19.91 0.17
N ILE A 46 -0.29 -18.65 0.31
CA ILE A 46 0.99 -18.22 0.88
C ILE A 46 0.74 -17.73 2.31
N PRO A 47 1.46 -18.25 3.32
CA PRO A 47 1.38 -17.73 4.67
C PRO A 47 2.00 -16.32 4.72
N ILE A 48 1.28 -15.38 5.31
CA ILE A 48 1.74 -14.01 5.52
C ILE A 48 1.61 -13.61 6.98
N PHE A 49 2.58 -12.84 7.46
CA PHE A 49 2.56 -12.26 8.80
C PHE A 49 2.23 -10.77 8.71
N ILE A 50 1.17 -10.33 9.35
CA ILE A 50 0.76 -8.92 9.41
C ILE A 50 1.10 -8.39 10.79
N SER A 51 1.82 -7.27 10.84
CA SER A 51 2.23 -6.59 12.06
C SER A 51 1.84 -5.11 12.03
N THR A 52 1.43 -4.60 13.19
CA THR A 52 1.24 -3.16 13.44
C THR A 52 2.29 -2.59 14.38
N ASN A 53 3.33 -3.37 14.73
CA ASN A 53 4.43 -2.92 15.57
C ASN A 53 5.49 -2.20 14.72
N PRO A 54 5.77 -0.91 14.99
CA PRO A 54 6.79 -0.15 14.26
C PRO A 54 8.20 -0.75 14.34
N SER A 55 8.54 -1.46 15.41
CA SER A 55 9.89 -2.03 15.59
C SER A 55 10.21 -3.17 14.61
N HIS A 56 9.21 -3.71 13.92
CA HIS A 56 9.39 -4.72 12.88
C HIS A 56 9.76 -4.13 11.52
N ILE A 57 9.70 -2.81 11.36
CA ILE A 57 9.97 -2.16 10.08
C ILE A 57 11.43 -1.71 10.07
N ASN A 58 12.23 -2.35 9.23
CA ASN A 58 13.56 -1.89 8.88
C ASN A 58 13.46 -0.80 7.78
N PRO A 59 13.92 0.45 8.01
CA PRO A 59 13.83 1.52 7.02
C PRO A 59 14.55 1.22 5.69
N GLN A 60 15.60 0.40 5.71
CA GLN A 60 16.32 -0.02 4.49
C GLN A 60 15.45 -0.96 3.65
N GLU A 61 14.91 -2.01 4.27
CA GLU A 61 14.02 -2.96 3.59
C GLU A 61 12.75 -2.27 3.08
N LEU A 62 12.22 -1.30 3.83
CA LEU A 62 11.10 -0.51 3.37
C LEU A 62 11.47 0.35 2.15
N ARG A 63 12.64 1.00 2.14
CA ARG A 63 13.13 1.72 0.95
C ARG A 63 13.24 0.80 -0.26
N ASP A 64 13.72 -0.42 -0.07
CA ASP A 64 13.80 -1.42 -1.15
C ASP A 64 12.41 -1.85 -1.63
N LEU A 65 11.44 -1.96 -0.72
CA LEU A 65 10.04 -2.20 -1.07
C LEU A 65 9.44 -1.06 -1.91
N TYR A 66 9.71 0.21 -1.55
CA TYR A 66 9.30 1.37 -2.35
C TYR A 66 9.87 1.27 -3.78
N GLY A 67 11.16 0.95 -3.90
CA GLY A 67 11.82 0.74 -5.19
C GLY A 67 11.19 -0.40 -6.00
N SER A 68 10.95 -1.55 -5.36
CA SER A 68 10.33 -2.74 -5.98
C SER A 68 8.90 -2.47 -6.46
N CYS A 69 8.17 -1.57 -5.77
CA CYS A 69 6.81 -1.20 -6.14
C CYS A 69 6.73 -0.03 -7.13
N ASN A 70 7.87 0.54 -7.55
CA ASN A 70 7.96 1.79 -8.31
C ASN A 70 7.19 2.94 -7.63
N HIS A 71 7.23 3.00 -6.30
CA HIS A 71 6.50 3.97 -5.49
C HIS A 71 7.45 5.04 -4.93
N SER A 72 6.96 6.28 -4.78
CA SER A 72 7.75 7.39 -4.26
C SER A 72 7.02 8.14 -3.16
N CYS A 73 7.77 8.58 -2.13
CA CYS A 73 7.26 9.48 -1.11
C CYS A 73 7.11 10.93 -1.61
N HIS A 74 7.65 11.26 -2.79
CA HIS A 74 7.42 12.54 -3.43
C HIS A 74 6.14 12.46 -4.26
N ARG A 75 5.21 13.39 -4.04
CA ARG A 75 3.99 13.50 -4.87
C ARG A 75 4.29 13.70 -6.36
N PHE A 76 5.45 14.30 -6.66
CA PHE A 76 5.93 14.44 -8.03
C PHE A 76 7.36 13.90 -8.15
N PRO A 77 7.49 12.57 -8.30
CA PRO A 77 8.78 11.92 -8.40
C PRO A 77 9.43 12.14 -9.76
N LYS A 78 10.77 12.10 -9.78
CA LYS A 78 11.51 12.02 -11.06
C LYS A 78 11.42 10.60 -11.62
N MET A 79 10.81 10.48 -12.79
CA MET A 79 10.73 9.22 -13.56
C MET A 79 11.66 9.26 -14.77
N ASP A 80 12.16 8.10 -15.19
CA ASP A 80 12.89 7.96 -16.44
C ASP A 80 11.93 7.87 -17.64
N LYS A 81 12.49 7.72 -18.84
CA LYS A 81 11.71 7.60 -20.09
C LYS A 81 10.82 6.36 -20.13
N MET A 82 11.07 5.36 -19.29
CA MET A 82 10.31 4.11 -19.18
C MET A 82 9.29 4.15 -18.03
N GLY A 83 9.17 5.28 -17.32
CA GLY A 83 8.25 5.44 -16.19
C GLY A 83 8.76 4.82 -14.89
N LYS A 84 10.04 4.48 -14.79
CA LYS A 84 10.67 3.96 -13.58
C LYS A 84 11.23 5.09 -12.73
N LEU A 85 11.09 4.96 -11.42
CA LEU A 85 11.62 5.92 -10.44
C LEU A 85 13.14 6.00 -10.55
N VAL A 86 13.65 7.22 -10.75
CA VAL A 86 15.10 7.48 -10.88
C VAL A 86 15.76 7.67 -9.52
N GLU A 87 15.00 8.20 -8.56
CA GLU A 87 15.54 8.59 -7.26
C GLU A 87 15.06 7.66 -6.15
N PRO A 88 15.97 7.05 -5.39
CA PRO A 88 15.56 6.25 -4.25
C PRO A 88 14.97 7.13 -3.14
N VAL A 89 14.14 6.52 -2.30
CA VAL A 89 13.56 7.20 -1.13
C VAL A 89 14.67 7.62 -0.15
N ASP A 90 14.61 8.86 0.32
CA ASP A 90 15.48 9.38 1.37
C ASP A 90 15.14 8.70 2.71
N ILE A 91 16.08 7.91 3.22
CA ILE A 91 15.91 7.11 4.44
C ILE A 91 15.71 7.97 5.68
N LYS A 92 16.39 9.12 5.77
CA LYS A 92 16.26 9.99 6.95
C LYS A 92 14.86 10.57 7.00
N ARG A 93 14.36 11.05 5.86
CA ARG A 93 12.98 11.55 5.75
C ARG A 93 11.95 10.46 5.97
N LEU A 94 12.18 9.26 5.42
CA LEU A 94 11.31 8.11 5.64
C LEU A 94 11.23 7.77 7.12
N SER A 95 12.37 7.71 7.82
CA SER A 95 12.43 7.40 9.25
C SER A 95 11.64 8.41 10.09
N VAL A 96 11.77 9.71 9.78
CA VAL A 96 10.97 10.77 10.42
C VAL A 96 9.48 10.60 10.10
N ALA A 97 9.11 10.30 8.85
CA ALA A 97 7.72 10.07 8.49
C ALA A 97 7.12 8.87 9.23
N LEU A 98 7.89 7.80 9.42
CA LEU A 98 7.47 6.63 10.18
C LEU A 98 7.26 6.96 11.66
N SER A 99 8.16 7.74 12.28
CA SER A 99 8.04 8.09 13.72
C SER A 99 6.84 8.98 14.04
N HIS A 100 6.34 9.75 13.07
CA HIS A 100 5.16 10.60 13.23
C HIS A 100 3.86 9.97 12.68
N SER A 101 3.92 8.74 12.17
CA SER A 101 2.73 8.07 11.65
C SER A 101 1.93 7.44 12.76
N ALA A 102 0.62 7.75 12.81
CA ALA A 102 -0.29 7.23 13.83
C ALA A 102 -0.50 5.70 13.74
N LEU A 103 -0.32 5.13 12.53
CA LEU A 103 -0.43 3.70 12.30
C LEU A 103 0.44 3.24 11.13
N LEU A 104 1.16 2.14 11.36
CA LEU A 104 1.95 1.43 10.37
C LEU A 104 1.47 -0.01 10.31
N VAL A 105 1.36 -0.57 9.10
CA VAL A 105 1.04 -1.97 8.87
C VAL A 105 2.10 -2.56 7.94
N SER A 106 2.80 -3.58 8.39
CA SER A 106 3.84 -4.29 7.64
C SER A 106 3.42 -5.74 7.41
N VAL A 107 3.65 -6.26 6.20
CA VAL A 107 3.34 -7.63 5.81
C VAL A 107 4.60 -8.36 5.40
N PHE A 108 4.83 -9.54 5.97
CA PHE A 108 5.99 -10.38 5.71
C PHE A 108 5.57 -11.71 5.09
N CYS A 109 6.46 -12.27 4.27
CA CYS A 109 6.30 -13.55 3.57
C CYS A 109 7.65 -14.30 3.52
N ASN A 110 7.66 -15.63 3.36
CA ASN A 110 8.92 -16.35 3.13
C ASN A 110 9.55 -15.93 1.80
N LYS A 111 10.89 -15.95 1.75
CA LYS A 111 11.63 -15.58 0.54
C LYS A 111 11.37 -16.54 -0.63
N GLU A 112 11.22 -17.83 -0.32
CA GLU A 112 10.95 -18.89 -1.30
C GLU A 112 9.60 -18.69 -2.02
N ASP A 113 8.56 -18.32 -1.26
CA ASP A 113 7.22 -18.03 -1.79
C ASP A 113 7.20 -16.81 -2.73
N VAL A 114 8.12 -15.86 -2.52
CA VAL A 114 8.27 -14.68 -3.39
C VAL A 114 8.87 -15.07 -4.74
N LEU A 115 9.86 -15.97 -4.74
CA LEU A 115 10.55 -16.43 -5.96
C LEU A 115 9.68 -17.37 -6.80
N ALA A 116 8.95 -18.29 -6.16
CA ALA A 116 8.02 -19.19 -6.85
C ALA A 116 6.90 -18.44 -7.60
N SER A 117 6.60 -17.20 -7.18
CA SER A 117 5.60 -16.35 -7.84
C SER A 117 6.14 -15.63 -9.08
N ASP A 118 7.46 -15.53 -9.25
CA ASP A 118 8.07 -14.91 -10.43
C ASP A 118 8.10 -15.89 -11.64
N ASP A 119 8.22 -17.20 -11.38
CA ASP A 119 8.27 -18.25 -12.43
C ASP A 119 6.91 -18.55 -13.09
N ASP A 120 5.79 -18.11 -12.50
CA ASP A 120 4.43 -18.30 -13.06
C ASP A 120 4.09 -17.26 -14.15
N CYS A 121 4.94 -16.24 -14.33
CA CYS A 121 4.78 -15.22 -15.37
C CYS A 121 5.77 -15.44 -16.53
N GLY A 122 5.48 -16.42 -17.38
CA GLY A 122 5.96 -16.41 -18.77
C GLY A 122 6.51 -17.73 -19.31
N ASN A 123 5.61 -18.57 -19.82
CA ASN A 123 5.81 -19.24 -21.11
C ASN A 123 4.48 -19.85 -21.55
N GLU A 124 3.71 -19.10 -22.35
CA GLU A 124 2.80 -19.75 -23.31
C GLU A 124 3.68 -20.36 -24.40
N ARG A 125 4.20 -21.56 -24.14
CA ARG A 125 4.68 -22.43 -25.21
C ARG A 125 3.49 -23.24 -25.69
N GLU A 126 3.10 -22.97 -26.94
CA GLU A 126 2.24 -23.83 -27.74
C GLU A 126 2.64 -25.32 -27.53
N PRO A 127 1.70 -26.23 -27.24
CA PRO A 127 2.03 -27.63 -27.04
C PRO A 127 2.35 -28.27 -28.40
N SER A 128 3.64 -28.47 -28.68
CA SER A 128 4.09 -29.41 -29.70
C SER A 128 3.62 -30.82 -29.31
N LYS A 129 2.86 -31.43 -30.23
CA LYS A 129 2.33 -32.79 -30.10
C LYS A 129 3.46 -33.80 -29.86
N GLY A 130 3.34 -34.53 -28.76
CA GLY A 130 4.02 -35.81 -28.57
C GLY A 130 5.20 -35.75 -27.61
N GLU A 131 4.91 -35.74 -26.31
CA GLU A 131 5.79 -36.29 -25.28
C GLU A 131 4.96 -36.54 -24.02
N THR A 132 5.17 -37.71 -23.42
CA THR A 132 4.41 -38.25 -22.28
C THR A 132 4.45 -37.31 -21.07
N PRO A 133 3.35 -37.16 -20.30
CA PRO A 133 3.36 -36.31 -19.12
C PRO A 133 4.38 -36.84 -18.10
N PRO A 134 5.16 -35.96 -17.43
CA PRO A 134 6.04 -36.38 -16.37
C PRO A 134 5.17 -36.98 -15.26
N VAL A 135 5.47 -38.22 -14.91
CA VAL A 135 4.85 -38.93 -13.79
C VAL A 135 4.96 -38.05 -12.56
N LEU A 136 3.79 -37.62 -12.07
CA LEU A 136 3.61 -36.83 -10.86
C LEU A 136 4.15 -37.66 -9.68
N GLY A 137 5.44 -37.47 -9.38
CA GLY A 137 6.17 -38.27 -8.40
C GLY A 137 5.64 -38.05 -6.99
N LEU A 138 5.47 -39.13 -6.23
CA LEU A 138 5.13 -39.15 -4.81
C LEU A 138 6.03 -38.26 -3.90
N GLY A 139 7.14 -37.72 -4.43
CA GLY A 139 8.03 -36.80 -3.72
C GLY A 139 7.42 -35.43 -3.42
N ASP A 140 6.48 -34.95 -4.24
CA ASP A 140 5.87 -33.62 -4.07
C ASP A 140 4.79 -33.60 -2.97
N LEU A 141 4.30 -34.79 -2.60
CA LEU A 141 3.33 -34.99 -1.51
C LEU A 141 3.98 -35.00 -0.12
N LEU A 142 5.29 -35.26 -0.01
CA LEU A 142 5.98 -35.43 1.27
C LEU A 142 6.58 -34.15 1.86
N HIS A 143 6.62 -33.04 1.12
CA HIS A 143 6.95 -31.72 1.69
C HIS A 143 5.84 -31.13 2.59
N ARG A 144 4.67 -31.79 2.67
CA ARG A 144 3.50 -31.31 3.44
C ARG A 144 3.48 -31.68 4.93
N VAL A 145 4.54 -32.31 5.46
CA VAL A 145 4.61 -32.72 6.88
C VAL A 145 5.68 -31.96 7.67
N VAL A 146 6.37 -31.01 7.04
CA VAL A 146 7.23 -30.07 7.78
C VAL A 146 6.32 -28.95 8.29
N PRO A 147 6.37 -28.58 9.59
CA PRO A 147 5.70 -27.38 10.04
C PRO A 147 6.20 -26.23 9.16
N LEU A 148 5.31 -25.69 8.31
CA LEU A 148 5.66 -24.59 7.42
C LEU A 148 6.34 -23.50 8.26
N PRO A 149 7.51 -22.98 7.83
CA PRO A 149 8.26 -22.05 8.63
C PRO A 149 7.34 -20.90 9.05
N VAL A 150 7.22 -20.71 10.36
CA VAL A 150 6.38 -19.66 10.94
C VAL A 150 6.93 -18.33 10.42
N VAL A 151 6.19 -17.72 9.49
CA VAL A 151 6.57 -16.42 8.93
C VAL A 151 6.56 -15.40 10.07
N SER A 152 7.68 -14.74 10.25
CA SER A 152 7.86 -13.69 11.26
C SER A 152 8.60 -12.50 10.64
N PRO A 153 8.64 -11.34 11.30
CA PRO A 153 9.43 -10.20 10.84
C PRO A 153 10.93 -10.49 10.74
N SER A 154 11.47 -11.38 11.59
CA SER A 154 12.89 -11.73 11.59
C SER A 154 13.26 -12.78 10.53
N THR A 155 12.30 -13.60 10.09
CA THR A 155 12.54 -14.70 9.12
C THR A 155 12.01 -14.39 7.74
N GLY A 156 10.98 -13.55 7.64
CA GLY A 156 10.30 -13.19 6.40
C GLY A 156 10.87 -11.94 5.73
N LYS A 157 10.59 -11.80 4.44
CA LYS A 157 10.83 -10.58 3.66
C LYS A 157 9.65 -9.63 3.82
N LEU A 158 9.90 -8.34 3.98
CA LEU A 158 8.86 -7.31 3.91
C LEU A 158 8.30 -7.22 2.48
N VAL A 159 7.04 -7.59 2.29
CA VAL A 159 6.38 -7.70 0.98
C VAL A 159 5.21 -6.74 0.78
N GLY A 160 4.71 -6.14 1.87
CA GLY A 160 3.64 -5.17 1.81
C GLY A 160 3.70 -4.19 2.97
N PHE A 161 3.22 -2.98 2.72
CA PHE A 161 3.27 -1.90 3.69
C PHE A 161 2.07 -0.96 3.55
N GLY A 162 1.60 -0.43 4.67
CA GLY A 162 0.52 0.54 4.79
C GLY A 162 0.85 1.60 5.83
N ARG A 163 0.59 2.88 5.52
CA ARG A 163 0.82 4.01 6.44
C ARG A 163 -0.40 4.93 6.52
N ALA A 164 -0.79 5.26 7.74
CA ALA A 164 -1.80 6.29 8.02
C ALA A 164 -1.29 7.32 9.02
N VAL A 165 -1.68 8.58 8.80
CA VAL A 165 -1.46 9.71 9.71
C VAL A 165 -2.81 10.15 10.24
N SER A 166 -2.85 10.62 11.48
CA SER A 166 -4.07 11.08 12.13
C SER A 166 -3.73 12.13 13.18
N ASP A 167 -4.69 12.99 13.49
CA ASP A 167 -4.68 13.86 14.65
C ASP A 167 -5.06 13.14 15.97
N HIS A 168 -5.33 11.83 15.89
CA HIS A 168 -5.74 10.95 16.99
C HIS A 168 -7.11 11.25 17.61
N GLY A 169 -7.96 12.03 16.96
CA GLY A 169 -9.30 12.32 17.47
C GLY A 169 -10.37 12.51 16.41
N LEU A 170 -10.10 13.29 15.37
CA LEU A 170 -11.11 13.70 14.39
C LEU A 170 -10.91 13.00 13.06
N THR A 171 -9.71 13.09 12.50
CA THR A 171 -9.47 12.73 11.11
C THR A 171 -8.24 11.83 10.94
N ALA A 172 -8.25 11.04 9.87
CA ALA A 172 -7.11 10.26 9.44
C ALA A 172 -6.95 10.27 7.92
N SER A 173 -5.72 10.06 7.46
CA SER A 173 -5.41 9.94 6.03
C SER A 173 -4.49 8.75 5.78
N ILE A 174 -4.87 7.90 4.84
CA ILE A 174 -4.04 6.81 4.32
C ILE A 174 -3.18 7.36 3.18
N PHE A 175 -1.86 7.16 3.29
CA PHE A 175 -0.88 7.62 2.31
C PHE A 175 -0.33 6.46 1.49
N ASP A 176 0.66 5.75 2.04
CA ASP A 176 1.38 4.72 1.31
C ASP A 176 0.69 3.38 1.52
N VAL A 177 0.24 2.74 0.44
CA VAL A 177 -0.24 1.36 0.42
C VAL A 177 0.45 0.64 -0.72
N MET A 178 1.25 -0.36 -0.41
CA MET A 178 2.05 -1.08 -1.41
C MET A 178 2.15 -2.57 -1.12
N VAL A 179 2.26 -3.33 -2.21
CA VAL A 179 2.53 -4.76 -2.23
C VAL A 179 3.48 -5.02 -3.39
N ILE A 180 4.51 -5.85 -3.18
CA ILE A 180 5.44 -6.25 -4.25
C ILE A 180 4.66 -6.79 -5.46
N PRO A 181 5.12 -6.51 -6.69
CA PRO A 181 4.39 -6.89 -7.91
C PRO A 181 3.96 -8.37 -7.96
N SER A 182 4.85 -9.29 -7.61
CA SER A 182 4.61 -10.74 -7.70
C SER A 182 3.51 -11.27 -6.76
N LEU A 183 3.21 -10.55 -5.67
CA LEU A 183 2.15 -10.92 -4.72
C LEU A 183 0.88 -10.06 -4.84
N ARG A 184 0.77 -9.25 -5.90
CA ARG A 184 -0.48 -8.51 -6.20
C ARG A 184 -1.57 -9.48 -6.64
N GLY A 185 -2.84 -9.06 -6.49
CA GLY A 185 -4.00 -9.92 -6.79
C GLY A 185 -4.30 -11.00 -5.75
N MET A 186 -3.49 -11.11 -4.68
CA MET A 186 -3.69 -12.09 -3.60
C MET A 186 -4.49 -11.55 -2.39
N GLY A 187 -5.02 -10.33 -2.50
CA GLY A 187 -5.82 -9.68 -1.44
C GLY A 187 -5.00 -9.00 -0.34
N ILE A 188 -3.66 -9.06 -0.38
CA ILE A 188 -2.77 -8.49 0.65
C ILE A 188 -3.04 -6.99 0.86
N GLY A 189 -3.14 -6.19 -0.20
CA GLY A 189 -3.42 -4.75 -0.10
C GLY A 189 -4.75 -4.47 0.62
N THR A 190 -5.79 -5.24 0.32
CA THR A 190 -7.10 -5.13 0.99
C THR A 190 -6.98 -5.48 2.47
N MET A 191 -6.15 -6.47 2.84
CA MET A 191 -5.89 -6.83 4.24
C MET A 191 -5.21 -5.70 4.99
N ILE A 192 -4.22 -5.04 4.37
CA ILE A 192 -3.53 -3.86 4.92
C ILE A 192 -4.53 -2.74 5.19
N VAL A 193 -5.32 -2.34 4.18
CA VAL A 193 -6.26 -1.22 4.31
C VAL A 193 -7.36 -1.53 5.32
N LYS A 194 -7.95 -2.73 5.29
CA LYS A 194 -8.96 -3.14 6.28
C LYS A 194 -8.41 -3.17 7.71
N ARG A 195 -7.13 -3.53 7.89
CA ARG A 195 -6.46 -3.46 9.19
C ARG A 195 -6.34 -2.02 9.68
N ILE A 196 -5.96 -1.10 8.79
CA ILE A 196 -5.90 0.34 9.09
C ILE A 196 -7.28 0.87 9.51
N ILE A 197 -8.30 0.66 8.67
CA ILE A 197 -9.67 1.12 8.94
C ILE A 197 -10.15 0.59 10.29
N ARG A 198 -10.00 -0.72 10.55
CA ARG A 198 -10.47 -1.34 11.79
C ARG A 198 -9.81 -0.72 13.04
N ILE A 199 -8.52 -0.36 12.96
CA ILE A 199 -7.83 0.27 14.09
C ILE A 199 -8.28 1.72 14.28
N LEU A 200 -8.47 2.48 13.20
CA LEU A 200 -8.91 3.86 13.27
C LEU A 200 -10.35 3.97 13.77
N THR A 201 -11.27 3.17 13.23
CA THR A 201 -12.67 3.16 13.68
C THR A 201 -12.81 2.60 15.09
N GLY A 202 -11.92 1.67 15.50
CA GLY A 202 -11.82 1.22 16.89
C GLY A 202 -11.29 2.29 17.86
N ARG A 203 -10.81 3.43 17.35
CA ARG A 203 -10.43 4.62 18.11
C ARG A 203 -11.43 5.78 17.91
N ASP A 204 -12.64 5.47 17.43
CA ASP A 204 -13.70 6.43 17.15
C ASP A 204 -13.36 7.47 16.05
N ILE A 205 -12.41 7.14 15.16
CA ILE A 205 -12.02 7.99 14.01
C ILE A 205 -12.68 7.44 12.75
N TYR A 206 -13.66 8.18 12.23
CA TYR A 206 -14.48 7.77 11.08
C TYR A 206 -14.23 8.61 9.83
N ASP A 207 -13.74 9.85 9.98
CA ASP A 207 -13.31 10.67 8.85
C ASP A 207 -11.93 10.19 8.38
N ILE A 208 -11.94 9.24 7.44
CA ILE A 208 -10.75 8.60 6.91
C ILE A 208 -10.67 8.86 5.41
N ALA A 209 -9.72 9.70 5.00
CA ALA A 209 -9.42 9.95 3.61
C ALA A 209 -8.33 9.01 3.07
N ALA A 210 -8.36 8.73 1.77
CA ALA A 210 -7.27 8.06 1.07
C ALA A 210 -6.91 8.85 -0.18
N LEU A 211 -5.63 9.22 -0.29
CA LEU A 211 -5.10 9.82 -1.52
C LEU A 211 -4.83 8.70 -2.51
N CYS A 212 -5.62 8.62 -3.58
CA CYS A 212 -5.48 7.60 -4.61
C CYS A 212 -5.51 8.19 -6.01
N SER A 213 -4.77 7.58 -6.92
CA SER A 213 -4.84 7.85 -8.35
C SER A 213 -6.10 7.22 -8.97
N ALA A 214 -6.42 7.64 -10.19
CA ALA A 214 -7.54 7.05 -10.95
C ALA A 214 -7.44 5.52 -11.07
N ASN A 215 -6.22 4.99 -11.18
CA ASN A 215 -5.95 3.55 -11.32
C ASN A 215 -6.18 2.78 -10.00
N GLU A 216 -6.01 3.43 -8.85
CA GLU A 216 -6.17 2.82 -7.53
C GLU A 216 -7.60 2.96 -6.98
N ARG A 217 -8.42 3.79 -7.63
CA ARG A 217 -9.81 4.07 -7.23
C ARG A 217 -10.64 2.80 -7.05
N GLN A 218 -10.55 1.84 -7.97
CA GLN A 218 -11.30 0.58 -7.87
C GLN A 218 -10.86 -0.27 -6.67
N PHE A 219 -9.56 -0.25 -6.35
CA PHE A 219 -9.01 -0.95 -5.20
C PHE A 219 -9.53 -0.36 -3.88
N PHE A 220 -9.52 0.98 -3.73
CA PHE A 220 -10.06 1.63 -2.54
C PHE A 220 -11.58 1.48 -2.45
N LYS A 221 -12.32 1.51 -3.57
CA LYS A 221 -13.75 1.15 -3.59
C LYS A 221 -14.01 -0.25 -3.05
N ALA A 222 -13.22 -1.23 -3.44
CA ALA A 222 -13.30 -2.59 -2.89
C ALA A 222 -12.96 -2.69 -1.38
N CYS A 223 -12.31 -1.66 -0.83
CA CYS A 223 -12.04 -1.53 0.61
C CYS A 223 -13.13 -0.74 1.37
N GLY A 224 -14.17 -0.25 0.68
CA GLY A 224 -15.28 0.50 1.27
C GLY A 224 -15.18 2.02 1.13
N PHE A 225 -14.18 2.54 0.41
CA PHE A 225 -14.10 3.98 0.14
C PHE A 225 -15.06 4.39 -0.98
N GLY A 226 -15.62 5.59 -0.86
CA GLY A 226 -16.50 6.19 -1.85
C GLY A 226 -15.91 7.46 -2.47
N ASP A 227 -16.69 8.09 -3.32
CA ASP A 227 -16.45 9.48 -3.70
C ASP A 227 -16.67 10.40 -2.49
N ASP A 228 -15.94 11.51 -2.46
CA ASP A 228 -16.18 12.54 -1.45
C ASP A 228 -17.57 13.16 -1.66
N ILE A 229 -18.46 12.89 -0.71
CA ILE A 229 -19.84 13.38 -0.71
C ILE A 229 -19.92 14.92 -0.58
N MET A 230 -18.88 15.54 -0.02
CA MET A 230 -18.80 17.00 0.14
C MET A 230 -18.22 17.67 -1.11
N GLY A 231 -17.70 16.90 -2.08
CA GLY A 231 -17.12 17.45 -3.31
C GLY A 231 -15.86 18.29 -3.09
N SER A 232 -15.08 17.99 -2.06
CA SER A 232 -13.86 18.74 -1.71
C SER A 232 -12.81 18.61 -2.81
N THR A 233 -12.10 19.71 -3.06
CA THR A 233 -10.99 19.74 -4.02
C THR A 233 -9.67 19.63 -3.29
N THR A 234 -8.87 18.61 -3.61
CA THR A 234 -7.49 18.52 -3.11
C THR A 234 -6.63 19.60 -3.77
N MET A 235 -6.12 20.54 -2.97
CA MET A 235 -5.21 21.60 -3.42
C MET A 235 -3.78 21.35 -2.94
N MET A 236 -2.81 21.80 -3.72
CA MET A 236 -1.40 21.56 -3.48
C MET A 236 -0.62 22.86 -3.37
N TYR A 237 0.06 23.06 -2.23
CA TYR A 237 0.94 24.21 -2.08
C TYR A 237 2.19 24.09 -2.96
N THR A 238 2.42 25.10 -3.80
CA THR A 238 3.64 25.26 -4.57
C THR A 238 4.33 26.56 -4.17
N ARG A 239 5.52 26.44 -3.56
CA ARG A 239 6.37 27.59 -3.20
C ARG A 239 6.66 28.59 -4.34
N THR A 240 6.50 28.18 -5.60
CA THR A 240 6.64 29.07 -6.75
C THR A 240 5.27 29.64 -7.07
N LEU A 241 5.07 30.94 -6.83
CA LEU A 241 3.89 31.67 -7.32
C LEU A 241 3.93 31.61 -8.85
N SER A 242 2.86 31.11 -9.47
CA SER A 242 2.67 31.29 -10.90
C SER A 242 2.49 32.79 -11.14
N THR A 243 3.50 33.46 -11.67
CA THR A 243 3.39 34.83 -12.17
C THR A 243 2.60 34.79 -13.48
N HIS A 244 1.28 34.56 -13.41
CA HIS A 244 0.32 35.00 -14.40
C HIS A 244 -1.11 34.80 -13.88
N ILE A 245 -1.80 35.92 -13.69
CA ILE A 245 -3.25 36.01 -13.60
C ILE A 245 -3.75 36.27 -15.04
N GLU A 246 -4.93 35.73 -15.34
CA GLU A 246 -5.71 35.83 -16.59
C GLU A 246 -5.30 34.94 -17.80
N GLY A 247 -6.29 34.19 -18.29
CA GLY A 247 -6.34 33.67 -19.66
C GLY A 247 -5.84 32.24 -19.89
N ASP A 248 -6.75 31.27 -19.79
CA ASP A 248 -6.85 30.08 -20.66
C ASP A 248 -5.57 29.32 -21.08
N GLN A 249 -4.63 29.00 -20.16
CA GLN A 249 -3.37 28.32 -20.56
C GLN A 249 -2.88 27.16 -19.66
N MET A 250 -2.41 26.13 -20.39
CA MET A 250 -1.81 24.86 -19.99
C MET A 250 -0.31 25.01 -19.67
N VAL A 251 0.14 24.56 -18.50
CA VAL A 251 1.52 24.56 -18.02
C VAL A 251 1.87 23.16 -17.54
N LYS A 252 2.86 22.47 -18.14
CA LYS A 252 3.30 21.07 -17.86
C LYS A 252 4.70 20.94 -17.20
N TYR A 253 4.81 20.27 -16.04
CA TYR A 253 5.97 19.52 -15.50
C TYR A 253 5.55 18.51 -14.40
N ALA A 254 5.90 17.23 -14.58
CA ALA A 254 5.71 16.12 -13.64
C ALA A 254 7.07 15.55 -13.18
N GLY A 255 7.25 15.44 -11.87
CA GLY A 255 8.55 15.57 -11.21
C GLY A 255 8.51 16.80 -10.30
N ARG A 256 9.57 17.17 -9.58
CA ARG A 256 9.52 18.15 -8.46
C ARG A 256 9.12 19.61 -8.83
N LYS A 257 7.85 19.82 -9.27
CA LYS A 257 7.06 20.99 -9.75
C LYS A 257 7.18 21.25 -11.27
N LEU A 258 6.18 21.79 -12.01
CA LEU A 258 4.98 22.62 -11.76
C LEU A 258 3.89 22.33 -12.83
N LEU A 259 2.58 22.33 -12.51
CA LEU A 259 1.52 22.10 -13.51
C LEU A 259 0.20 22.85 -13.25
N LEU A 260 -0.29 23.59 -14.25
CA LEU A 260 -1.60 24.29 -14.26
C LEU A 260 -2.24 24.06 -15.63
N VAL A 261 -3.31 23.26 -15.76
CA VAL A 261 -4.01 23.06 -17.06
C VAL A 261 -5.52 23.19 -16.91
N PRO A 262 -6.13 24.28 -17.36
CA PRO A 262 -7.54 24.33 -17.72
C PRO A 262 -7.76 23.86 -19.17
N PRO A 263 -9.00 23.46 -19.52
CA PRO A 263 -9.31 22.46 -20.54
C PRO A 263 -9.21 22.94 -22.00
N LEU A 264 -8.99 21.98 -22.93
CA LEU A 264 -9.42 22.13 -24.33
C LEU A 264 -10.96 22.16 -24.35
N ARG A 265 -11.53 23.30 -24.73
CA ARG A 265 -12.98 23.45 -24.96
C ARG A 265 -13.40 22.47 -26.06
N GLN A 266 -14.45 21.68 -25.80
CA GLN A 266 -15.14 20.98 -26.88
C GLN A 266 -15.82 22.04 -27.77
N SER A 267 -15.59 21.95 -29.07
CA SER A 267 -16.32 22.72 -30.08
C SER A 267 -17.78 22.29 -30.08
N SER A 268 -18.68 23.19 -29.68
CA SER A 268 -20.10 23.20 -30.05
C SER A 268 -20.33 24.39 -30.97
#